data_AF-A0A4Q4V3N3-F1
#
_entry.id   AF-A0A4Q4V3N3-F1
#
_cell.length_a   1.000
_cell.length_b   1.000
_cell.length_c   1.000
_cell.angle_alpha   90.00
_cell.angle_beta   90.00
_cell.angle_gamma   90.00
#
_symmetry.space_group_name_H-M   'P 1'
#
loop_
_entity.id
_entity.type
_entity.pdbx_description
1 polymer ?
#
loop_
_entity_poly.entity_id
_entity_poly.type
_entity_poly.pdbx_seq_one_letter_code
_entity_poly.pdbx_strand_id
1 'polypeptide(L)'
;MLGNGSNMSYTVIPPNYDGSLHNAPPHNAPLHNQQRWVVFISGLAYITLPDDDTTSAHISGGEFGLIFAADIAEVSRKGHRTQYPGITETIALVMPTVDGQVPAHSLLHMGPCSAEEVVGVRRVGA
;
A
#
# COMPACT_ATOMS: atom_id res chain seq x y z
N MET A 1 -11.97 -7.38 -9.27
CA MET A 1 -11.47 -8.67 -8.72
C MET A 1 -10.01 -8.46 -8.33
N LEU A 2 -9.56 -8.88 -7.14
CA LEU A 2 -8.20 -8.64 -6.63
C LEU A 2 -7.08 -9.46 -7.34
N GLY A 3 -7.42 -10.26 -8.34
CA GLY A 3 -6.48 -11.17 -8.99
C GLY A 3 -6.18 -12.42 -8.15
N ASN A 4 -5.13 -13.16 -8.51
CA ASN A 4 -4.73 -14.37 -7.79
C ASN A 4 -3.79 -14.03 -6.63
N GLY A 5 -4.27 -14.21 -5.39
CA GLY A 5 -3.51 -13.97 -4.17
C GLY A 5 -2.91 -15.25 -3.60
N SER A 6 -1.87 -15.10 -2.80
CA SER A 6 -1.30 -16.15 -1.95
C SER A 6 -1.83 -16.02 -0.51
N ASN A 7 -1.13 -16.59 0.48
CA ASN A 7 -1.54 -16.54 1.88
C ASN A 7 -1.67 -15.09 2.38
N MET A 8 -2.76 -14.81 3.08
CA MET A 8 -3.00 -13.55 3.76
C MET A 8 -2.38 -13.56 5.15
N SER A 9 -1.69 -12.47 5.52
CA SER A 9 -1.25 -12.24 6.90
C SER A 9 -2.05 -11.11 7.55
N TYR A 10 -2.24 -11.23 8.87
CA TYR A 10 -2.79 -10.19 9.72
C TYR A 10 -1.64 -9.57 10.53
N THR A 11 -1.43 -8.27 10.38
CA THR A 11 -0.32 -7.55 11.02
C THR A 11 -0.87 -6.47 11.93
N VAL A 12 -0.42 -6.48 13.20
CA VAL A 12 -0.64 -5.37 14.14
C VAL A 12 0.65 -4.57 14.22
N ILE A 13 0.58 -3.30 13.85
CA ILE A 13 1.72 -2.40 13.75
C ILE A 13 1.61 -1.40 14.91
N PRO A 14 2.67 -1.25 15.74
CA PRO A 14 2.64 -0.33 16.87
C PRO A 14 2.32 1.12 16.47
N PRO A 15 1.77 1.93 17.39
CA PRO A 15 1.66 3.36 17.18
C PRO A 15 3.03 4.02 16.98
N ASN A 16 3.07 5.11 16.23
CA ASN A 16 4.28 5.88 15.93
C ASN A 16 5.44 5.03 15.40
N TYR A 17 5.13 4.05 14.54
CA TYR A 17 6.12 3.14 13.97
C TYR A 17 6.59 3.60 12.59
N ASP A 18 7.90 3.53 12.33
CA ASP A 18 8.47 3.78 11.00
C ASP A 18 8.80 2.44 10.34
N GLY A 19 8.05 2.10 9.29
CA GLY A 19 8.25 0.89 8.49
C GLY A 19 9.48 0.93 7.58
N SER A 20 10.28 2.01 7.67
CA SER A 20 11.50 2.27 6.92
C SER A 20 11.29 2.42 5.41
N LEU A 21 12.36 2.83 4.71
CA LEU A 21 12.41 2.83 3.25
C LEU A 21 12.56 1.39 2.75
N HIS A 22 11.65 0.93 1.90
CA HIS A 22 11.68 -0.42 1.36
C HIS A 22 11.01 -0.49 -0.02
N ASN A 23 11.39 -1.51 -0.78
CA ASN A 23 10.56 -1.98 -1.88
C ASN A 23 9.54 -2.98 -1.32
N ALA A 24 8.41 -3.12 -1.99
CA ALA A 24 7.59 -4.32 -1.96
C ALA A 24 8.20 -5.32 -2.97
N PRO A 25 9.36 -5.97 -2.66
CA PRO A 25 9.69 -6.57 -1.35
C PRO A 25 11.04 -6.15 -0.71
N PRO A 26 11.24 -6.38 0.61
CA PRO A 26 12.51 -6.11 1.29
C PRO A 26 13.66 -6.92 0.68
N HIS A 27 14.85 -6.30 0.68
CA HIS A 27 16.05 -6.62 -0.10
C HIS A 27 16.66 -8.03 0.12
N ASN A 28 16.06 -8.88 0.94
CA ASN A 28 16.61 -10.17 1.38
C ASN A 28 15.59 -11.32 1.44
N ALA A 29 14.38 -11.17 0.92
CA ALA A 29 13.49 -12.31 0.72
C ALA A 29 13.92 -13.10 -0.54
N PRO A 30 14.09 -14.44 -0.49
CA PRO A 30 14.38 -15.26 -1.67
C PRO A 30 13.24 -15.28 -2.72
N LEU A 31 12.19 -14.49 -2.47
CA LEU A 31 11.07 -14.18 -3.34
C LEU A 31 11.18 -12.70 -3.73
N HIS A 32 12.15 -12.38 -4.59
CA HIS A 32 12.11 -11.15 -5.38
C HIS A 32 10.78 -11.18 -6.17
N ASN A 33 9.95 -10.15 -6.04
CA ASN A 33 8.57 -10.01 -6.58
C ASN A 33 7.47 -10.49 -5.62
N GLN A 34 7.17 -9.68 -4.62
CA GLN A 34 5.92 -9.81 -3.85
C GLN A 34 5.20 -8.46 -3.81
N GLN A 35 4.70 -8.09 -4.97
CA GLN A 35 3.61 -7.16 -5.15
C GLN A 35 2.45 -7.64 -4.30
N ARG A 36 1.80 -6.71 -3.60
CA ARG A 36 0.86 -7.09 -2.54
C ARG A 36 -0.28 -6.13 -2.47
N TRP A 37 -1.46 -6.68 -2.22
CA TRP A 37 -2.56 -5.91 -1.66
C TRP A 37 -2.28 -5.67 -0.19
N VAL A 38 -2.52 -4.44 0.25
CA VAL A 38 -2.53 -4.07 1.66
C VAL A 38 -3.90 -3.49 1.96
N VAL A 39 -4.59 -4.07 2.94
CA VAL A 39 -5.85 -3.54 3.47
C VAL A 39 -5.58 -3.02 4.86
N PHE A 40 -5.56 -1.70 5.02
CA PHE A 40 -5.55 -1.10 6.34
C PHE A 40 -6.97 -1.19 6.92
N ILE A 41 -7.14 -2.01 7.94
CA ILE A 41 -8.43 -2.20 8.63
C ILE A 41 -8.66 -1.07 9.64
N SER A 42 -7.60 -0.61 10.30
CA SER A 42 -7.63 0.50 11.26
C SER A 42 -6.30 1.23 11.28
N GLY A 43 -6.29 2.44 11.86
CA GLY A 43 -5.09 3.26 11.98
C GLY A 43 -4.84 4.13 10.75
N LEU A 44 -3.58 4.47 10.51
CA LEU A 44 -3.16 5.41 9.48
C LEU A 44 -1.79 5.01 8.95
N ALA A 45 -1.68 4.86 7.64
CA ALA A 45 -0.41 4.76 6.94
C ALA A 45 -0.11 6.07 6.20
N TYR A 46 1.13 6.55 6.32
CA TYR A 46 1.66 7.68 5.57
C TYR A 46 2.77 7.19 4.66
N ILE A 47 2.61 7.39 3.36
CA ILE A 47 3.50 6.86 2.32
C ILE A 47 4.17 8.02 1.61
N THR A 48 5.50 7.94 1.47
CA THR A 48 6.33 8.92 0.76
C THR A 48 7.31 8.25 -0.19
N LEU A 49 7.77 9.02 -1.19
CA LEU A 49 8.79 8.60 -2.13
C LEU A 49 10.16 9.17 -1.72
N PRO A 50 11.26 8.41 -1.88
CA PRO A 50 12.59 8.83 -1.41
C PRO A 50 13.22 9.96 -2.24
N ASP A 51 12.82 10.11 -3.50
CA ASP A 51 13.38 11.07 -4.47
C ASP A 51 12.33 12.08 -4.97
N ASP A 52 11.15 12.11 -4.33
CA ASP A 52 10.07 13.06 -4.60
C ASP A 52 9.41 13.46 -3.28
N ASP A 53 9.69 14.69 -2.86
CA ASP A 53 9.18 15.30 -1.62
C ASP A 53 7.82 15.98 -1.81
N THR A 54 7.30 16.02 -3.03
CA THR A 54 6.01 16.65 -3.37
C THR A 54 4.86 15.64 -3.36
N THR A 55 5.16 14.37 -3.57
CA THR A 55 4.15 13.30 -3.63
C THR A 55 4.10 12.50 -2.33
N SER A 56 2.93 12.47 -1.70
CA SER A 56 2.67 11.62 -0.54
C SER A 56 1.22 11.18 -0.49
N ALA A 57 0.94 10.11 0.28
CA ALA A 57 -0.41 9.60 0.48
C ALA A 57 -0.68 9.27 1.94
N HIS A 58 -1.85 9.66 2.43
CA HIS A 58 -2.37 9.22 3.73
C HIS A 58 -3.48 8.20 3.48
N ILE A 59 -3.29 6.98 3.97
CA ILE A 59 -4.25 5.90 3.84
C ILE A 59 -4.84 5.62 5.22
N SER A 60 -6.06 6.09 5.42
CA SER A 60 -6.81 5.78 6.65
C SER A 60 -7.31 4.34 6.60
N GLY A 61 -7.21 3.65 7.72
CA GLY A 61 -7.81 2.33 7.86
C GLY A 61 -9.33 2.40 7.78
N GLY A 62 -9.94 1.28 7.36
CA GLY A 62 -11.39 1.13 7.25
C GLY A 62 -11.79 0.82 5.82
N GLU A 63 -12.98 1.25 5.43
CA GLU A 63 -13.60 0.89 4.15
C GLU A 63 -12.73 1.20 2.92
N PHE A 64 -12.01 2.32 2.98
CA PHE A 64 -11.24 2.87 1.85
C PHE A 64 -9.73 2.62 2.02
N GLY A 65 -9.33 1.73 2.93
CA GLY A 65 -7.94 1.47 3.28
C GLY A 65 -7.21 0.48 2.36
N LEU A 66 -7.73 0.20 1.16
CA LEU A 66 -7.13 -0.75 0.22
C LEU A 66 -6.11 -0.05 -0.70
N ILE A 67 -4.89 -0.59 -0.74
CA ILE A 67 -3.87 -0.20 -1.72
C ILE A 67 -3.23 -1.42 -2.38
N PHE A 68 -2.57 -1.18 -3.51
CA PHE A 68 -1.67 -2.15 -4.14
C PHE A 68 -0.24 -1.59 -4.16
N ALA A 69 0.68 -2.25 -3.47
CA ALA A 69 2.08 -1.85 -3.43
C ALA A 69 2.87 -2.59 -4.52
N ALA A 70 3.40 -1.84 -5.49
CA ALA A 70 4.05 -2.35 -6.69
C ALA A 70 5.36 -1.60 -7.01
N ASP A 71 6.33 -1.68 -6.10
CA ASP A 71 7.67 -1.10 -6.29
C ASP A 71 8.49 -1.95 -7.27
N ILE A 72 8.18 -1.85 -8.55
CA ILE A 72 8.94 -2.54 -9.60
C ILE A 72 10.28 -1.85 -9.81
N ALA A 73 11.37 -2.63 -9.78
CA ALA A 73 12.73 -2.11 -9.86
C ALA A 73 13.04 -1.36 -11.18
N GLU A 74 12.26 -1.61 -12.22
CA GLU A 74 12.31 -0.87 -13.50
C GLU A 74 11.88 0.60 -13.34
N VAL A 75 10.96 0.89 -12.42
CA VAL A 75 10.41 2.25 -12.19
C VAL A 75 10.98 2.88 -10.92
N SER A 76 11.05 2.13 -9.82
CA SER A 76 11.57 2.61 -8.54
C SER A 76 12.51 1.57 -7.92
N ARG A 77 13.82 1.87 -7.90
CA ARG A 77 14.81 0.99 -7.27
C ARG A 77 14.80 1.08 -5.74
N LYS A 78 14.40 2.24 -5.20
CA LYS A 78 14.40 2.53 -3.76
C LYS A 78 13.03 2.26 -3.11
N GLY A 79 11.96 2.26 -3.88
CA GLY A 79 10.61 1.96 -3.43
C GLY A 79 9.95 3.15 -2.78
N HIS A 80 9.36 2.92 -1.61
CA HIS A 80 8.67 3.93 -0.82
C HIS A 80 9.01 3.78 0.67
N ARG A 81 8.74 4.83 1.46
CA ARG A 81 8.73 4.75 2.92
C ARG A 81 7.28 4.69 3.38
N THR A 82 7.00 3.81 4.33
CA THR A 82 5.71 3.78 5.02
C THR A 82 5.90 4.06 6.50
N GLN A 83 5.19 5.06 7.01
CA GLN A 83 5.14 5.42 8.42
C GLN A 83 3.73 5.23 8.96
N TYR A 84 3.62 4.95 10.25
CA TYR A 84 2.37 4.72 10.95
C TYR A 84 2.26 5.72 12.10
N PRO A 85 1.92 6.99 11.80
CA PRO A 85 2.03 8.09 12.76
C PRO A 85 0.90 8.14 13.81
N GLY A 86 -0.04 7.19 13.76
CA GLY A 86 -1.16 7.12 14.69
C GLY A 86 -0.71 6.93 16.15
N ILE A 87 -1.55 7.40 17.07
CA ILE A 87 -1.38 7.19 18.53
C ILE A 87 -1.90 5.82 19.00
N THR A 88 -2.54 5.07 18.10
CA THR A 88 -2.99 3.68 18.29
C THR A 88 -2.42 2.81 17.18
N GLU A 89 -2.54 1.49 17.34
CA GLU A 89 -2.05 0.51 16.37
C GLU A 89 -2.70 0.68 14.99
N THR A 90 -1.89 0.47 13.96
CA THR A 90 -2.40 0.25 12.60
C THR A 90 -2.54 -1.25 12.36
N ILE A 91 -3.71 -1.68 11.91
CA ILE A 91 -3.98 -3.09 11.61
C ILE A 91 -4.05 -3.24 10.10
N ALA A 92 -3.26 -4.16 9.54
CA ALA A 92 -3.20 -4.41 8.11
C ALA A 92 -3.37 -5.89 7.76
N LEU A 93 -4.14 -6.17 6.71
CA LEU A 93 -4.09 -7.43 5.98
C LEU A 93 -3.12 -7.27 4.82
N VAL A 94 -2.18 -8.20 4.68
CA VAL A 94 -1.23 -8.22 3.57
C VAL A 94 -1.46 -9.48 2.77
N MET A 95 -1.70 -9.33 1.47
CA MET A 95 -1.95 -10.42 0.54
C MET A 95 -1.00 -10.29 -0.66
N PRO A 96 0.13 -11.00 -0.65
CA PRO A 96 1.00 -11.06 -1.81
C PRO A 96 0.29 -11.71 -2.99
N THR A 97 0.50 -11.20 -4.20
CA THR A 97 0.03 -11.84 -5.42
C THR A 97 0.84 -13.10 -5.70
N VAL A 98 0.20 -14.10 -6.32
CA VAL A 98 0.91 -15.29 -6.82
C VAL A 98 1.97 -14.84 -7.82
N ASP A 99 3.20 -15.35 -7.64
CA ASP A 99 4.38 -15.05 -8.45
C ASP A 99 4.74 -13.56 -8.59
N GLY A 100 4.24 -12.69 -7.70
CA GLY A 100 4.50 -11.26 -7.78
C GLY A 100 3.84 -10.56 -8.98
N GLN A 101 2.76 -11.13 -9.51
CA GLN A 101 2.12 -10.53 -10.67
C GLN A 101 1.34 -9.27 -10.31
N VAL A 102 1.62 -8.17 -11.01
CA VAL A 102 0.77 -6.96 -10.97
C VAL A 102 -0.54 -7.28 -11.72
N PRO A 103 -1.71 -7.16 -11.07
CA PRO A 103 -2.99 -7.35 -11.76
C PRO A 103 -3.15 -6.38 -12.93
N ALA A 104 -3.86 -6.83 -13.98
CA ALA A 104 -4.19 -5.96 -15.10
C ALA A 104 -4.98 -4.73 -14.61
N HIS A 105 -4.49 -3.55 -14.96
CA HIS A 105 -5.05 -2.27 -14.55
C HIS A 105 -4.83 -1.22 -15.64
N SER A 106 -5.49 -0.08 -15.50
CA SER A 106 -5.21 1.11 -16.29
C SER A 106 -4.85 2.23 -15.34
N LEU A 107 -3.83 3.02 -15.69
CA LEU A 107 -3.47 4.21 -14.94
C LEU A 107 -4.53 5.29 -15.21
N LEU A 108 -5.14 5.82 -14.15
CA LEU A 108 -6.10 6.93 -14.28
C LEU A 108 -5.37 8.27 -14.42
N HIS A 109 -4.40 8.52 -13.54
CA HIS A 109 -3.50 9.67 -13.57
C HIS A 109 -2.26 9.39 -12.70
N MET A 110 -1.28 10.31 -12.74
CA MET A 110 -0.12 10.27 -11.83
C MET A 110 -0.46 10.91 -10.48
N GLY A 111 0.19 10.44 -9.41
CA GLY A 111 -0.02 10.94 -8.05
C GLY A 111 -1.01 10.10 -7.23
N PRO A 112 -1.26 10.50 -5.97
CA PRO A 112 -2.19 9.79 -5.09
C PRO A 112 -3.63 9.95 -5.58
N CYS A 113 -4.46 8.92 -5.36
CA CYS A 113 -5.89 9.01 -5.61
C CYS A 113 -6.53 10.11 -4.75
N SER A 114 -7.44 10.87 -5.35
CA SER A 114 -8.37 11.76 -4.67
C SER A 114 -9.37 10.97 -3.81
N ALA A 115 -10.01 11.65 -2.86
CA ALA A 115 -11.03 11.03 -2.02
C ALA A 115 -12.13 10.39 -2.89
N GLU A 116 -12.60 11.11 -3.90
CA GLU A 116 -13.65 10.71 -4.85
C GLU A 116 -13.31 9.41 -5.60
N GLU A 117 -12.03 9.20 -5.93
CA GLU A 117 -11.56 8.00 -6.61
C GLU A 117 -11.53 6.79 -5.69
N VAL A 118 -11.24 6.98 -4.40
CA VAL A 118 -11.18 5.88 -3.43
C VAL A 118 -12.59 5.45 -2.97
N VAL A 119 -13.54 6.38 -2.85
CA VAL A 119 -14.96 6.01 -2.55
C VAL A 119 -15.61 5.22 -3.69
N GLY A 120 -15.12 5.39 -4.92
CA GLY A 120 -15.59 4.69 -6.10
C GLY A 120 -17.11 4.81 -6.29
N VAL A 121 -17.78 3.66 -6.45
CA VAL A 121 -19.22 3.58 -6.74
C VAL A 121 -20.09 4.02 -5.56
N ARG A 122 -19.54 4.09 -4.34
CA ARG A 122 -20.35 4.38 -3.15
C ARG A 122 -20.87 5.82 -3.10
N ARG A 123 -20.29 6.74 -3.92
CA ARG A 123 -20.60 8.18 -4.04
C ARG A 123 -20.69 8.92 -2.69
N VAL A 124 -20.03 10.08 -2.59
CA VAL A 124 -20.21 10.94 -1.41
C VAL A 124 -21.61 11.55 -1.47
N GLY A 125 -22.56 10.98 -0.72
CA GLY A 125 -23.91 11.51 -0.52
C GLY A 125 -24.92 11.22 -1.64
N ALA A 126 -25.97 10.47 -1.27
CA ALA A 126 -27.32 10.64 -1.80
C ALA A 126 -28.20 11.10 -0.64
#